data_AF-A0A7C6CAK7-F1
#
_entry.id   AF-A0A7C6CAK7-F1
#
_cell.length_a   1.000
_cell.length_b   1.000
_cell.length_c   1.000
_cell.angle_alpha   90.00
_cell.angle_beta   90.00
_cell.angle_gamma   90.00
#
_symmetry.space_group_name_H-M   'P 1'
#
loop_
_entity.id
_entity.type
_entity.pdbx_description
1 polymer ?
#
loop_
_entity_poly.entity_id
_entity_poly.type
_entity_poly.pdbx_seq_one_letter_code
_entity_poly.pdbx_strand_id
1 'polypeptide(L)'
;MIFKSDEKIYYPLGGASYVFEKDILHFLLSKISKKHIKISIGAQPNSSPHFGTLTVFCLAFATAEILAKTDNTKSSSVLFEVVDTAPSEILIINNLRYQKNLKQSGIIDKFMKDYIEILEHLKLITGINYEIRYQSEFNKQKKVFPIIKNIIQNKDQIKNILDPKHKKLRLRVSCPVCGLSDKNSINNSYNNNILTSYCPRHGEFTTNIKSETDKLEYNTPLRNLIRALVYSEINQSVKYDYHIIRVTGSDYAGFYQEELLYKVASKIGYKVETLPIILYAPLILDWSGAKLSKSLYVKDGAYKYLPNFLINYEYLKKEYGIQGLNNIYNITSKWINNPYMLFRHYSVYYFIKEFDKMNEKAIYISIKPQFTKLIESGEKNYEFRKYIPKNEINTLYVYESAPTSSLKYIIKLGKIIEFPNKIDSNGYGNKDFNNGLKKSKYAYEIKKVYKLKTPIPLMDLKYKYNFNPPQAYSYDTKYPDLTNLLKEVEKDLIIDKIDDF
;
A
#
# COMPACT_ATOMS: atom_id res chain seq x y z
N MET A 1 0.07 -17.42 27.06
CA MET A 1 1.46 -16.93 27.03
C MET A 1 1.44 -15.58 26.32
N ILE A 2 1.81 -14.48 26.99
CA ILE A 2 1.87 -13.15 26.36
C ILE A 2 3.28 -12.98 25.80
N PHE A 3 3.43 -12.98 24.48
CA PHE A 3 4.72 -12.71 23.84
C PHE A 3 5.04 -11.21 23.97
N LYS A 4 6.10 -10.88 24.71
CA LYS A 4 6.62 -9.50 24.77
C LYS A 4 7.63 -9.30 23.63
N SER A 5 7.30 -8.41 22.70
CA SER A 5 8.23 -7.92 21.68
C SER A 5 9.03 -6.74 22.25
N ASP A 6 10.30 -6.60 21.86
CA ASP A 6 11.10 -5.41 22.17
C ASP A 6 10.70 -4.19 21.32
N GLU A 7 9.74 -4.39 20.41
CA GLU A 7 9.17 -3.37 19.55
C GLU A 7 10.18 -2.70 18.59
N LYS A 8 11.39 -3.26 18.47
CA LYS A 8 12.44 -2.79 17.57
C LYS A 8 12.29 -3.43 16.19
N ILE A 9 12.55 -2.64 15.15
CA ILE A 9 12.51 -3.12 13.77
C ILE A 9 13.93 -3.53 13.38
N TYR A 10 14.15 -4.84 13.34
CA TYR A 10 15.38 -5.40 12.82
C TYR A 10 15.30 -5.54 11.30
N TYR A 11 16.38 -5.16 10.62
CA TYR A 11 16.52 -5.27 9.17
C TYR A 11 17.58 -6.35 8.87
N PRO A 12 17.19 -7.64 8.87
CA PRO A 12 18.12 -8.68 8.42
C PRO A 12 18.44 -8.40 6.95
N LEU A 13 19.72 -8.24 6.63
CA LEU A 13 20.15 -8.09 5.25
C LEU A 13 19.94 -9.43 4.54
N GLY A 14 19.00 -9.49 3.59
CA GLY A 14 18.86 -10.59 2.64
C GLY A 14 19.77 -10.37 1.42
N GLY A 15 19.74 -11.31 0.46
CA GLY A 15 20.66 -11.27 -0.71
C GLY A 15 20.69 -9.94 -1.45
N ALA A 16 19.53 -9.46 -1.91
CA ALA A 16 19.44 -8.16 -2.61
C ALA A 16 19.75 -6.97 -1.68
N SER A 17 19.40 -7.05 -0.39
CA SER A 17 19.75 -6.01 0.59
C SER A 17 21.26 -5.87 0.80
N TYR A 18 22.04 -6.96 0.68
CA TYR A 18 23.50 -6.88 0.70
C TYR A 18 24.09 -6.21 -0.54
N VAL A 19 23.51 -6.47 -1.72
CA VAL A 19 24.02 -5.95 -2.99
C VAL A 19 23.69 -4.47 -3.15
N PHE A 20 22.44 -4.09 -2.86
CA PHE A 20 21.95 -2.74 -3.11
C PHE A 20 21.89 -1.87 -1.86
N GLU A 21 22.22 -2.40 -0.67
CA GLU A 21 22.22 -1.77 0.66
C GLU A 21 21.65 -0.34 0.74
N LYS A 22 22.37 0.63 0.16
CA LYS A 22 22.05 2.06 0.13
C LYS A 22 21.80 2.65 -1.26
N ASP A 23 22.02 1.89 -2.33
CA ASP A 23 22.01 2.39 -3.71
C ASP A 23 21.39 1.43 -4.73
N ILE A 24 20.06 1.44 -4.81
CA ILE A 24 19.32 0.84 -5.92
C ILE A 24 19.14 1.83 -7.08
N LEU A 25 19.21 3.13 -6.80
CA LEU A 25 18.83 4.20 -7.74
C LEU A 25 19.83 4.32 -8.88
N HIS A 26 21.14 4.31 -8.60
CA HIS A 26 22.15 4.36 -9.65
C HIS A 26 22.10 3.11 -10.52
N PHE A 27 21.82 1.94 -9.92
CA PHE A 27 21.59 0.72 -10.70
C PHE A 27 20.41 0.88 -11.67
N LEU A 28 19.25 1.37 -11.21
CA LEU A 28 18.10 1.64 -12.06
C LEU A 28 18.44 2.64 -13.18
N LEU A 29 19.06 3.76 -12.83
CA LEU A 29 19.44 4.82 -13.78
C LEU A 29 20.43 4.30 -14.84
N SER A 30 21.37 3.43 -14.47
CA SER A 30 22.35 2.83 -15.40
C SER A 30 21.71 1.98 -16.51
N LYS A 31 20.47 1.51 -16.29
CA LYS A 31 19.70 0.71 -17.26
C LYS A 31 18.72 1.56 -18.07
N ILE A 32 18.54 2.83 -17.73
CA ILE A 32 17.59 3.74 -18.37
C ILE A 32 18.30 4.59 -19.40
N SER A 33 18.08 4.25 -20.67
CA SER A 33 18.69 4.91 -21.82
C SER A 33 18.02 6.22 -22.24
N LYS A 34 16.78 6.49 -21.82
CA LYS A 34 16.00 7.64 -22.30
C LYS A 34 15.83 8.71 -21.23
N LYS A 35 15.47 9.92 -21.66
CA LYS A 35 15.27 11.08 -20.78
C LYS A 35 13.97 10.98 -20.00
N HIS A 36 12.88 10.58 -20.65
CA HIS A 36 11.60 10.41 -19.98
C HIS A 36 11.43 8.96 -19.49
N ILE A 37 11.05 8.78 -18.23
CA ILE A 37 10.79 7.49 -17.58
C ILE A 37 9.29 7.36 -17.34
N LYS A 38 8.69 6.28 -17.82
CA LYS A 38 7.31 5.92 -17.49
C LYS A 38 7.31 4.74 -16.52
N ILE A 39 6.78 4.95 -15.32
CA ILE A 39 6.62 3.88 -14.33
C ILE A 39 5.26 3.25 -14.51
N SER A 40 5.24 2.07 -15.12
CA SER A 40 4.02 1.31 -15.36
C SER A 40 3.55 0.61 -14.08
N ILE A 41 2.29 0.86 -13.72
CA ILE A 41 1.52 0.11 -12.72
C ILE A 41 0.26 -0.45 -13.37
N GLY A 42 -0.31 -1.52 -12.84
CA GLY A 42 -1.52 -2.11 -13.41
C GLY A 42 -2.44 -2.68 -12.35
N ALA A 43 -3.75 -2.49 -12.55
CA ALA A 43 -4.79 -2.99 -11.65
C ALA A 43 -6.07 -3.33 -12.42
N GLN A 44 -6.94 -4.07 -11.74
CA GLN A 44 -8.29 -4.41 -12.20
C GLN A 44 -9.29 -3.62 -11.36
N PRO A 45 -9.96 -2.59 -11.90
CA PRO A 45 -10.92 -1.78 -11.14
C PRO A 45 -12.25 -2.52 -10.92
N ASN A 46 -12.19 -3.64 -10.18
CA ASN A 46 -13.35 -4.45 -9.81
C ASN A 46 -13.79 -4.28 -8.34
N SER A 47 -13.06 -3.48 -7.59
CA SER A 47 -13.43 -2.94 -6.28
C SER A 47 -12.60 -1.69 -6.00
N SER A 48 -12.92 -1.03 -4.88
CA SER A 48 -11.99 -0.12 -4.22
C SER A 48 -10.61 -0.79 -4.07
N PRO A 49 -9.50 -0.08 -4.35
CA PRO A 49 -8.15 -0.63 -4.28
C PRO A 49 -7.83 -1.20 -2.90
N HIS A 50 -7.46 -2.47 -2.83
CA HIS A 50 -7.03 -3.07 -1.56
C HIS A 50 -5.69 -2.46 -1.10
N PHE A 51 -5.33 -2.62 0.17
CA PHE A 51 -4.15 -1.98 0.74
C PHE A 51 -2.83 -2.31 0.01
N GLY A 52 -2.64 -3.57 -0.43
CA GLY A 52 -1.51 -3.93 -1.29
C GLY A 52 -1.46 -3.24 -2.67
N THR A 53 -2.60 -2.81 -3.22
CA THR A 53 -2.63 -1.99 -4.45
C THR A 53 -2.24 -0.56 -4.13
N LEU A 54 -2.67 -0.03 -2.98
CA LEU A 54 -2.24 1.30 -2.51
C LEU A 54 -0.73 1.37 -2.33
N THR A 55 -0.10 0.34 -1.76
CA THR A 55 1.36 0.28 -1.62
C THR A 55 2.07 0.24 -2.98
N VAL A 56 1.55 -0.49 -3.96
CA VAL A 56 2.09 -0.50 -5.34
C VAL A 56 2.00 0.89 -5.99
N PHE A 57 0.86 1.58 -5.85
CA PHE A 57 0.66 2.91 -6.41
C PHE A 57 1.59 3.93 -5.73
N CYS A 58 1.62 3.95 -4.40
CA CYS A 58 2.51 4.83 -3.64
C CYS A 58 3.99 4.57 -3.96
N LEU A 59 4.41 3.30 -4.06
CA LEU A 59 5.77 2.95 -4.44
C LEU A 59 6.12 3.43 -5.85
N ALA A 60 5.19 3.36 -6.81
CA ALA A 60 5.42 3.85 -8.16
C ALA A 60 5.62 5.37 -8.20
N PHE A 61 4.77 6.13 -7.50
CA PHE A 61 4.94 7.58 -7.38
C PHE A 61 6.22 7.95 -6.64
N ALA A 62 6.54 7.26 -5.55
CA ALA A 62 7.78 7.46 -4.81
C ALA A 62 9.02 7.18 -5.70
N THR A 63 8.99 6.08 -6.47
CA THR A 63 10.07 5.75 -7.40
C THR A 63 10.21 6.82 -8.48
N ALA A 64 9.10 7.33 -9.03
CA ALA A 64 9.13 8.38 -10.06
C ALA A 64 9.69 9.69 -9.52
N GLU A 65 9.23 10.11 -8.33
CA GLU A 65 9.69 11.32 -7.65
C GLU A 65 11.17 11.24 -7.34
N ILE A 66 11.62 10.14 -6.72
CA ILE A 66 13.00 9.99 -6.29
C ILE A 66 13.94 9.91 -7.51
N LEU A 67 13.60 9.14 -8.56
CA LEU A 67 14.40 9.10 -9.79
C LEU A 67 14.57 10.47 -10.44
N ALA A 68 13.50 11.26 -10.50
CA ALA A 68 13.54 12.61 -11.07
C ALA A 68 14.36 13.59 -10.22
N LYS A 69 14.40 13.41 -8.89
CA LYS A 69 15.25 14.19 -7.97
C LYS A 69 16.71 13.76 -8.03
N THR A 70 17.00 12.48 -8.26
CA THR A 70 18.36 11.95 -8.29
C THR A 70 19.11 12.35 -9.56
N ASP A 71 18.44 12.40 -10.71
CA ASP A 71 19.04 12.80 -11.99
C ASP A 71 18.19 13.88 -12.67
N ASN A 72 18.64 15.14 -12.56
CA ASN A 72 17.96 16.32 -13.09
C ASN A 72 17.88 16.35 -14.64
N THR A 73 18.60 15.46 -15.33
CA THR A 73 18.52 15.31 -16.79
C THR A 73 17.36 14.42 -17.23
N LYS A 74 16.75 13.71 -16.27
CA LYS A 74 15.62 12.81 -16.49
C LYS A 74 14.33 13.39 -15.93
N SER A 75 13.22 12.98 -16.52
CA SER A 75 11.88 13.26 -16.03
C SER A 75 11.10 11.96 -15.87
N SER A 76 10.14 11.93 -14.95
CA SER A 76 9.38 10.72 -14.64
C SER A 76 7.87 10.99 -14.67
N SER A 77 7.10 9.99 -15.09
CA SER A 77 5.65 9.95 -14.99
C SER A 77 5.18 8.54 -14.63
N VAL A 78 3.94 8.41 -14.17
CA VAL A 78 3.31 7.12 -13.88
C VAL A 78 2.35 6.74 -15.02
N LEU A 79 2.41 5.49 -15.48
CA LEU A 79 1.49 4.95 -16.48
C LEU A 79 0.60 3.88 -15.84
N PHE A 80 -0.68 4.20 -15.63
CA PHE A 80 -1.67 3.28 -15.07
C PHE A 80 -2.34 2.45 -16.17
N GLU A 81 -1.98 1.16 -16.23
CA GLU A 81 -2.48 0.18 -17.17
C GLU A 81 -3.73 -0.54 -16.66
N VAL A 82 -4.90 -0.03 -17.04
CA VAL A 82 -6.21 -0.53 -16.63
C VAL A 82 -6.50 -1.86 -17.32
N VAL A 83 -6.81 -2.87 -16.51
CA VAL A 83 -7.29 -4.17 -16.99
C VAL A 83 -8.81 -4.18 -16.92
N ASP A 84 -9.44 -3.67 -17.97
CA ASP A 84 -10.89 -3.63 -18.17
C ASP A 84 -11.48 -4.94 -18.72
N THR A 85 -10.64 -5.83 -19.25
CA THR A 85 -11.05 -7.17 -19.72
C THR A 85 -10.98 -8.26 -18.62
N ALA A 86 -10.87 -7.86 -17.35
CA ALA A 86 -10.85 -8.84 -16.26
C ALA A 86 -12.23 -9.51 -16.11
N PRO A 87 -12.30 -10.77 -15.63
CA PRO A 87 -13.57 -11.45 -15.45
C PRO A 87 -14.44 -10.75 -14.39
N SER A 88 -15.71 -10.56 -14.71
CA SER A 88 -16.74 -9.99 -13.83
C SER A 88 -17.75 -11.06 -13.40
N GLU A 89 -18.37 -11.70 -14.40
CA GLU A 89 -19.33 -12.80 -14.22
C GLU A 89 -18.71 -14.12 -14.71
N ILE A 90 -19.01 -15.23 -14.04
CA ILE A 90 -18.64 -16.58 -14.47
C ILE A 90 -19.90 -17.39 -14.65
N LEU A 91 -20.05 -18.02 -15.82
CA LEU A 91 -21.13 -18.95 -16.12
C LEU A 91 -20.54 -20.32 -16.45
N ILE A 92 -21.23 -21.39 -16.05
CA ILE A 92 -20.86 -22.77 -16.42
C ILE A 92 -21.92 -23.27 -17.38
N ILE A 93 -21.51 -23.62 -18.61
CA ILE A 93 -22.39 -24.15 -19.65
C ILE A 93 -21.69 -25.37 -20.23
N ASN A 94 -22.34 -26.54 -20.21
CA ASN A 94 -21.79 -27.81 -20.70
C ASN A 94 -20.38 -28.12 -20.12
N ASN A 95 -20.21 -27.96 -18.80
CA ASN A 95 -18.93 -28.10 -18.07
C ASN A 95 -17.80 -27.14 -18.50
N LEU A 96 -18.06 -26.22 -19.43
CA LEU A 96 -17.13 -25.16 -19.82
C LEU A 96 -17.42 -23.88 -19.04
N ARG A 97 -16.36 -23.18 -18.64
CA ARG A 97 -16.45 -21.90 -17.93
C ARG A 97 -16.42 -20.76 -18.93
N TYR A 98 -17.49 -19.99 -18.98
CA TYR A 98 -17.59 -18.74 -19.73
C TYR A 98 -17.50 -17.55 -18.77
N GLN A 99 -17.10 -16.40 -19.29
CA GLN A 99 -17.04 -15.16 -18.52
C GLN A 99 -17.51 -13.95 -19.32
N LYS A 100 -18.00 -12.93 -18.61
CA LYS A 100 -18.12 -11.56 -19.12
C LYS A 100 -17.07 -10.67 -18.46
N ASN A 101 -16.60 -9.66 -19.17
CA ASN A 101 -15.56 -8.77 -18.67
C ASN A 101 -16.11 -7.55 -17.89
N LEU A 102 -15.23 -6.86 -17.14
CA LEU A 102 -15.61 -5.70 -16.32
C LEU A 102 -16.24 -4.59 -17.16
N LYS A 103 -15.67 -4.27 -18.31
CA LYS A 103 -16.19 -3.24 -19.23
C LYS A 103 -17.66 -3.49 -19.60
N GLN A 104 -18.01 -4.73 -19.92
CA GLN A 104 -19.39 -5.10 -20.27
C GLN A 104 -20.34 -5.09 -19.07
N SER A 105 -19.83 -5.32 -17.87
CA SER A 105 -20.65 -5.29 -16.64
C SER A 105 -20.89 -3.90 -16.05
N GLY A 106 -20.22 -2.85 -16.53
CA GLY A 106 -20.30 -1.48 -15.97
C GLY A 106 -19.67 -1.31 -14.58
N ILE A 107 -19.18 -2.39 -13.95
CA ILE A 107 -18.55 -2.36 -12.62
C ILE A 107 -17.33 -1.44 -12.58
N ILE A 108 -16.60 -1.36 -13.70
CA ILE A 108 -15.39 -0.55 -13.81
C ILE A 108 -15.68 0.93 -13.50
N ASP A 109 -16.78 1.47 -14.02
CA ASP A 109 -17.13 2.89 -13.87
C ASP A 109 -17.43 3.27 -12.42
N LYS A 110 -17.93 2.31 -11.63
CA LYS A 110 -18.17 2.49 -10.19
C LYS A 110 -16.87 2.69 -9.43
N PHE A 111 -15.86 1.87 -9.71
CA PHE A 111 -14.63 1.83 -8.90
C PHE A 111 -13.51 2.70 -9.45
N MET A 112 -13.53 3.08 -10.73
CA MET A 112 -12.50 3.95 -11.32
C MET A 112 -12.37 5.30 -10.60
N LYS A 113 -13.45 5.80 -9.99
CA LYS A 113 -13.42 7.04 -9.19
C LYS A 113 -12.38 6.97 -8.05
N ASP A 114 -12.31 5.84 -7.35
CA ASP A 114 -11.32 5.64 -6.27
C ASP A 114 -9.89 5.67 -6.83
N TYR A 115 -9.64 5.01 -7.96
CA TYR A 115 -8.32 5.00 -8.59
C TYR A 115 -7.91 6.40 -9.05
N ILE A 116 -8.83 7.15 -9.66
CA ILE A 116 -8.56 8.53 -10.11
C ILE A 116 -8.27 9.43 -8.91
N GLU A 117 -9.06 9.34 -7.83
CA GLU A 117 -8.83 10.13 -6.62
C GLU A 117 -7.45 9.86 -6.00
N ILE A 118 -7.03 8.59 -5.95
CA ILE A 118 -5.68 8.21 -5.51
C ILE A 118 -4.60 8.82 -6.42
N LEU A 119 -4.75 8.71 -7.75
CA LEU A 119 -3.77 9.22 -8.70
C LEU A 119 -3.65 10.75 -8.64
N GLU A 120 -4.77 11.46 -8.52
CA GLU A 120 -4.78 12.92 -8.36
C GLU A 120 -4.12 13.35 -7.05
N HIS A 121 -4.42 12.67 -5.94
CA HIS A 121 -3.79 12.98 -4.66
C HIS A 121 -2.29 12.71 -4.68
N LEU A 122 -1.85 11.56 -5.23
CA LEU A 122 -0.44 11.24 -5.36
C LEU A 122 0.29 12.22 -6.30
N LYS A 123 -0.35 12.66 -7.39
CA LYS A 123 0.17 13.73 -8.25
C LYS A 123 0.32 15.03 -7.47
N LEU A 124 -0.67 15.41 -6.66
CA LEU A 124 -0.65 16.64 -5.88
C LEU A 124 0.50 16.67 -4.87
N ILE A 125 0.75 15.57 -4.15
CA ILE A 125 1.80 15.54 -3.11
C ILE A 125 3.22 15.32 -3.66
N THR A 126 3.36 14.76 -4.87
CA THR A 126 4.69 14.45 -5.46
C THR A 126 5.08 15.34 -6.64
N GLY A 127 4.13 16.02 -7.28
CA GLY A 127 4.32 16.71 -8.54
C GLY A 127 4.47 15.79 -9.77
N ILE A 128 4.35 14.46 -9.60
CA ILE A 128 4.50 13.50 -10.69
C ILE A 128 3.20 13.34 -11.48
N ASN A 129 3.27 13.59 -12.79
CA ASN A 129 2.14 13.38 -13.68
C ASN A 129 1.85 11.89 -13.91
N TYR A 130 0.60 11.58 -14.27
CA TYR A 130 0.19 10.23 -14.62
C TYR A 130 -0.63 10.19 -15.91
N GLU A 131 -0.61 9.03 -16.57
CA GLU A 131 -1.41 8.69 -17.73
C GLU A 131 -2.23 7.43 -17.42
N ILE A 132 -3.45 7.34 -17.95
CA ILE A 132 -4.28 6.13 -17.87
C ILE A 132 -4.33 5.51 -19.26
N ARG A 133 -4.10 4.20 -19.33
CA ARG A 133 -4.22 3.43 -20.57
C ARG A 133 -5.04 2.18 -20.35
N TYR A 134 -6.11 2.03 -21.12
CA TYR A 134 -6.97 0.84 -21.10
C TYR A 134 -6.34 -0.31 -21.89
N GLN A 135 -6.71 -1.56 -21.59
CA GLN A 135 -6.16 -2.72 -22.29
C GLN A 135 -6.43 -2.66 -23.79
N SER A 136 -7.60 -2.17 -24.20
CA SER A 136 -7.92 -1.98 -25.62
C SER A 136 -6.95 -1.01 -26.31
N GLU A 137 -6.59 0.10 -25.66
CA GLU A 137 -5.60 1.08 -26.17
C GLU A 137 -4.19 0.49 -26.18
N PHE A 138 -3.81 -0.23 -25.12
CA PHE A 138 -2.56 -0.97 -25.07
C PHE A 138 -2.46 -1.93 -26.25
N ASN A 139 -3.53 -2.67 -26.54
CA ASN A 139 -3.59 -3.65 -27.62
C ASN A 139 -3.51 -3.01 -29.03
N LYS A 140 -3.98 -1.77 -29.21
CA LYS A 140 -3.89 -1.03 -30.49
C LYS A 140 -2.47 -0.61 -30.85
N GLN A 141 -1.52 -0.70 -29.93
CA GLN A 141 -0.14 -0.33 -30.20
C GLN A 141 0.45 -1.18 -31.34
N LYS A 142 1.18 -0.53 -32.26
CA LYS A 142 1.77 -1.16 -33.46
C LYS A 142 2.64 -2.38 -33.17
N LYS A 143 3.23 -2.46 -31.97
CA LYS A 143 4.10 -3.56 -31.53
C LYS A 143 3.34 -4.82 -31.07
N VAL A 144 2.05 -4.70 -30.74
CA VAL A 144 1.28 -5.82 -30.18
C VAL A 144 1.05 -6.94 -31.19
N PHE A 145 0.59 -6.63 -32.41
CA PHE A 145 0.31 -7.65 -33.41
C PHE A 145 1.54 -8.53 -33.73
N PRO A 146 2.74 -7.97 -34.04
CA PRO A 146 3.94 -8.79 -34.24
C PRO A 146 4.26 -9.73 -33.08
N ILE A 147 4.12 -9.24 -31.84
CA ILE A 147 4.36 -10.03 -30.63
C ILE A 147 3.34 -11.17 -30.50
N ILE A 148 2.05 -10.88 -30.66
CA ILE A 148 0.98 -11.90 -30.63
C ILE A 148 1.19 -12.95 -31.72
N LYS A 149 1.55 -12.52 -32.92
CA LYS A 149 1.86 -13.43 -34.04
C LYS A 149 3.00 -14.38 -33.67
N ASN A 150 4.10 -13.87 -33.12
CA ASN A 150 5.23 -14.70 -32.69
C ASN A 150 4.82 -15.68 -31.57
N ILE A 151 4.02 -15.24 -30.60
CA ILE A 151 3.48 -16.09 -29.52
C ILE A 151 2.62 -17.22 -30.10
N ILE A 152 1.74 -16.94 -31.06
CA ILE A 152 0.87 -17.96 -31.68
C ILE A 152 1.71 -18.96 -32.49
N GLN A 153 2.71 -18.48 -33.24
CA GLN A 153 3.63 -19.34 -34.00
C GLN A 153 4.41 -20.30 -33.11
N ASN A 154 4.75 -19.88 -31.88
CA ASN A 154 5.49 -20.70 -30.92
C ASN A 154 4.60 -21.31 -29.82
N LYS A 155 3.27 -21.30 -29.99
CA LYS A 155 2.30 -21.67 -28.94
C LYS A 155 2.57 -23.06 -28.34
N ASP A 156 2.99 -24.01 -29.16
CA ASP A 156 3.20 -25.40 -28.73
C ASP A 156 4.39 -25.56 -27.79
N GLN A 157 5.37 -24.65 -27.87
CA GLN A 157 6.53 -24.63 -26.97
C GLN A 157 6.20 -24.02 -25.59
N ILE A 158 5.18 -23.16 -25.51
CA ILE A 158 4.95 -22.30 -24.33
C ILE A 158 3.61 -22.55 -23.64
N LYS A 159 2.60 -23.12 -24.29
CA LYS A 159 1.25 -23.29 -23.72
C LYS A 159 1.24 -24.16 -22.45
N ASN A 160 2.13 -25.15 -22.39
CA ASN A 160 2.27 -26.02 -21.21
C ASN A 160 2.93 -25.31 -20.02
N ILE A 161 3.74 -24.28 -20.28
CA ILE A 161 4.37 -23.46 -19.23
C ILE A 161 3.36 -22.42 -18.74
N LEU A 162 2.71 -21.71 -19.66
CA LEU A 162 1.79 -20.62 -19.35
C LEU A 162 0.44 -21.08 -18.77
N ASP A 163 0.04 -22.33 -19.03
CA ASP A 163 -1.19 -22.93 -18.51
C ASP A 163 -1.03 -24.46 -18.33
N PRO A 164 -0.26 -24.92 -17.33
CA PRO A 164 0.06 -26.35 -17.15
C PRO A 164 -1.18 -27.24 -17.03
N LYS A 165 -2.26 -26.72 -16.46
CA LYS A 165 -3.50 -27.46 -16.20
C LYS A 165 -4.28 -27.79 -17.46
N HIS A 166 -4.46 -26.83 -18.38
CA HIS A 166 -5.28 -27.06 -19.58
C HIS A 166 -4.48 -27.08 -20.88
N LYS A 167 -3.18 -26.73 -20.84
CA LYS A 167 -2.27 -26.78 -21.99
C LYS A 167 -2.78 -25.95 -23.17
N LYS A 168 -3.39 -24.80 -22.89
CA LYS A 168 -3.98 -23.88 -23.88
C LYS A 168 -3.32 -22.51 -23.80
N LEU A 169 -3.15 -21.87 -24.96
CA LEU A 169 -2.85 -20.45 -25.01
C LEU A 169 -4.14 -19.67 -24.70
N ARG A 170 -4.18 -18.99 -23.56
CA ARG A 170 -5.36 -18.26 -23.05
C ARG A 170 -5.58 -16.91 -23.73
N LEU A 171 -5.55 -16.91 -25.06
CA LEU A 171 -5.93 -15.80 -25.92
C LEU A 171 -7.40 -15.99 -26.31
N ARG A 172 -8.22 -14.96 -26.13
CA ARG A 172 -9.68 -15.03 -26.35
C ARG A 172 -10.24 -13.70 -26.82
N VAL A 173 -11.46 -13.75 -27.34
CA VAL A 173 -12.27 -12.58 -27.71
C VAL A 173 -13.69 -12.82 -27.17
N SER A 174 -14.31 -11.77 -26.65
CA SER A 174 -15.72 -11.82 -26.24
C SER A 174 -16.65 -11.86 -27.45
N CYS A 175 -17.72 -12.65 -27.36
CA CYS A 175 -18.78 -12.68 -28.36
C CYS A 175 -19.30 -11.25 -28.63
N PRO A 176 -19.39 -10.82 -29.90
CA PRO A 176 -19.81 -9.45 -30.23
C PRO A 176 -21.27 -9.15 -29.87
N VAL A 177 -22.09 -10.18 -29.63
CA VAL A 177 -23.52 -10.03 -29.35
C VAL A 177 -23.83 -10.04 -27.84
N CYS A 178 -23.35 -11.04 -27.07
CA CYS A 178 -23.63 -11.13 -25.63
C CYS A 178 -22.43 -10.93 -24.70
N GLY A 179 -21.23 -10.74 -25.24
CA GLY A 179 -20.01 -10.51 -24.46
C GLY A 179 -19.38 -11.75 -23.82
N LEU A 180 -19.98 -12.93 -23.93
CA LEU A 180 -19.41 -14.16 -23.36
C LEU A 180 -18.09 -14.53 -24.05
N SER A 181 -17.09 -14.89 -23.26
CA SER A 181 -15.84 -15.48 -23.73
C SER A 181 -15.59 -16.82 -23.03
N ASP A 182 -15.02 -17.78 -23.76
CA ASP A 182 -14.50 -19.02 -23.18
C ASP A 182 -13.29 -18.66 -22.30
N LYS A 183 -13.46 -18.77 -20.98
CA LYS A 183 -12.43 -18.41 -19.99
C LYS A 183 -11.14 -19.19 -20.22
N ASN A 184 -11.29 -20.41 -20.73
CA ASN A 184 -10.24 -21.38 -20.88
C ASN A 184 -9.71 -21.48 -22.32
N SER A 185 -10.28 -20.76 -23.28
CA SER A 185 -9.91 -20.84 -24.70
C SER A 185 -9.89 -22.29 -25.22
N ILE A 186 -10.81 -23.14 -24.74
CA ILE A 186 -10.88 -24.57 -25.09
C ILE A 186 -11.25 -24.71 -26.57
N ASN A 187 -12.26 -23.96 -27.00
CA ASN A 187 -12.83 -24.00 -28.36
C ASN A 187 -12.16 -23.03 -29.33
N ASN A 188 -11.10 -22.33 -28.91
CA ASN A 188 -10.43 -21.35 -29.76
C ASN A 188 -9.44 -22.03 -30.71
N SER A 189 -9.46 -21.63 -31.97
CA SER A 189 -8.47 -22.04 -32.98
C SER A 189 -7.82 -20.82 -33.64
N TYR A 190 -6.61 -21.03 -34.16
CA TYR A 190 -5.78 -19.97 -34.74
C TYR A 190 -5.33 -20.44 -36.12
N ASN A 191 -5.72 -19.72 -37.16
CA ASN A 191 -5.27 -19.95 -38.53
C ASN A 191 -4.80 -18.63 -39.15
N ASN A 192 -3.53 -18.54 -39.50
CA ASN A 192 -2.88 -17.31 -39.95
C ASN A 192 -3.11 -16.15 -38.97
N ASN A 193 -3.87 -15.13 -39.38
CA ASN A 193 -4.25 -13.98 -38.55
C ASN A 193 -5.70 -14.05 -38.05
N ILE A 194 -6.39 -15.18 -38.22
CA ILE A 194 -7.77 -15.37 -37.81
C ILE A 194 -7.83 -16.19 -36.53
N LEU A 195 -8.48 -15.61 -35.52
CA LEU A 195 -8.90 -16.30 -34.31
C LEU A 195 -10.37 -16.70 -34.48
N THR A 196 -10.65 -17.99 -34.47
CA THR A 196 -12.02 -18.53 -34.43
C THR A 196 -12.38 -18.85 -32.98
N SER A 197 -13.53 -18.34 -32.54
CA SER A 197 -14.06 -18.48 -31.17
C SER A 197 -15.50 -18.98 -31.22
N TYR A 198 -15.97 -19.57 -30.12
CA TYR A 198 -17.34 -20.10 -30.02
C TYR A 198 -18.10 -19.47 -28.87
N CYS A 199 -19.33 -19.04 -29.14
CA CYS A 199 -20.31 -18.59 -28.15
C CYS A 199 -21.43 -19.63 -28.00
N PRO A 200 -21.75 -20.08 -26.78
CA PRO A 200 -22.81 -21.07 -26.56
C PRO A 200 -24.21 -20.58 -26.90
N ARG A 201 -24.38 -19.26 -27.12
CA ARG A 201 -25.67 -18.65 -27.50
C ARG A 201 -25.73 -18.25 -28.97
N HIS A 202 -24.59 -17.97 -29.60
CA HIS A 202 -24.53 -17.32 -30.91
C HIS A 202 -23.63 -18.05 -31.91
N GLY A 203 -23.13 -19.24 -31.55
CA GLY A 203 -22.30 -20.07 -32.43
C GLY A 203 -20.89 -19.54 -32.61
N GLU A 204 -20.27 -19.98 -33.70
CA GLU A 204 -18.91 -19.62 -34.08
C GLU A 204 -18.82 -18.17 -34.60
N PHE A 205 -17.73 -17.48 -34.26
CA PHE A 205 -17.40 -16.18 -34.80
C PHE A 205 -15.88 -16.03 -34.95
N THR A 206 -15.45 -15.16 -35.85
CA THR A 206 -14.03 -14.94 -36.17
C THR A 206 -13.58 -13.53 -35.80
N THR A 207 -12.27 -13.36 -35.60
CA THR A 207 -11.63 -12.07 -35.34
C THR A 207 -10.29 -12.03 -36.02
N ASN A 208 -10.01 -10.95 -36.76
CA ASN A 208 -8.72 -10.73 -37.38
C ASN A 208 -7.75 -10.10 -36.38
N ILE A 209 -6.79 -10.89 -35.91
CA ILE A 209 -5.80 -10.56 -34.89
C ILE A 209 -4.94 -9.36 -35.31
N LYS A 210 -4.81 -9.05 -36.61
CA LYS A 210 -4.03 -7.89 -37.08
C LYS A 210 -4.81 -6.59 -36.98
N SER A 211 -6.05 -6.57 -37.45
CA SER A 211 -6.88 -5.36 -37.51
C SER A 211 -7.71 -5.12 -36.24
N GLU A 212 -7.90 -6.14 -35.41
CA GLU A 212 -8.80 -6.12 -34.26
C GLU A 212 -8.08 -6.54 -32.97
N THR A 213 -6.81 -6.16 -32.81
CA THR A 213 -6.03 -6.45 -31.60
C THR A 213 -6.70 -5.94 -30.33
N ASP A 214 -7.44 -4.83 -30.42
CA ASP A 214 -8.13 -4.19 -29.31
C ASP A 214 -9.18 -5.08 -28.65
N LYS A 215 -9.70 -6.09 -29.36
CA LYS A 215 -10.67 -7.07 -28.86
C LYS A 215 -10.03 -8.23 -28.11
N LEU A 216 -8.71 -8.39 -28.17
CA LEU A 216 -8.00 -9.53 -27.59
C LEU A 216 -7.95 -9.43 -26.07
N GLU A 217 -8.29 -10.53 -25.41
CA GLU A 217 -8.13 -10.71 -23.98
C GLU A 217 -7.18 -11.85 -23.65
N TYR A 218 -6.52 -11.72 -22.49
CA TYR A 218 -5.52 -12.66 -22.03
C TYR A 218 -5.78 -13.08 -20.58
N ASN A 219 -5.29 -14.25 -20.16
CA ASN A 219 -5.11 -14.54 -18.73
C ASN A 219 -3.89 -13.78 -18.18
N THR A 220 -3.67 -13.86 -16.87
CA THR A 220 -2.60 -13.10 -16.19
C THR A 220 -1.18 -13.44 -16.70
N PRO A 221 -0.75 -14.72 -16.80
CA PRO A 221 0.56 -15.06 -17.36
C PRO A 221 0.78 -14.53 -18.79
N LEU A 222 -0.17 -14.74 -19.70
CA LEU A 222 -0.02 -14.29 -21.09
C LEU A 222 0.00 -12.76 -21.18
N ARG A 223 -0.82 -12.06 -20.40
CA ARG A 223 -0.79 -10.59 -20.32
C ARG A 223 0.56 -10.08 -19.81
N ASN A 224 1.13 -10.74 -18.80
CA ASN A 224 2.43 -10.40 -18.22
C ASN A 224 3.53 -10.49 -19.28
N LEU A 225 3.57 -11.60 -20.04
CA LEU A 225 4.49 -11.80 -21.14
C LEU A 225 4.33 -10.71 -22.23
N ILE A 226 3.11 -10.51 -22.75
CA ILE A 226 2.86 -9.52 -23.82
C ILE A 226 3.29 -8.13 -23.38
N ARG A 227 2.94 -7.70 -22.17
CA ARG A 227 3.34 -6.38 -21.64
C ARG A 227 4.86 -6.24 -21.57
N ALA A 228 5.56 -7.23 -21.02
CA ALA A 228 7.01 -7.19 -20.92
C ALA A 228 7.70 -7.11 -22.30
N LEU A 229 7.22 -7.89 -23.28
CA LEU A 229 7.73 -7.86 -24.65
C LEU A 229 7.45 -6.53 -25.35
N VAL A 230 6.24 -5.96 -25.18
CA VAL A 230 5.90 -4.65 -25.74
C VAL A 230 6.78 -3.55 -25.13
N TYR A 231 6.99 -3.57 -23.81
CA TYR A 231 7.85 -2.59 -23.15
C TYR A 231 9.32 -2.73 -23.58
N SER A 232 9.81 -3.97 -23.73
CA SER A 232 11.15 -4.24 -24.30
C SER A 232 11.32 -3.61 -25.68
N GLU A 233 10.34 -3.80 -26.57
CA GLU A 233 10.33 -3.20 -27.91
C GLU A 233 10.27 -1.67 -27.90
N ILE A 234 9.51 -1.09 -26.96
CA ILE A 234 9.41 0.36 -26.78
C ILE A 234 10.75 0.93 -26.27
N ASN A 235 11.34 0.31 -25.26
CA ASN A 235 12.57 0.76 -24.62
C ASN A 235 13.76 0.77 -25.58
N GLN A 236 13.82 -0.18 -26.51
CA GLN A 236 14.85 -0.27 -27.54
C GLN A 236 14.58 0.62 -28.76
N SER A 237 13.34 1.04 -28.97
CA SER A 237 12.95 1.79 -30.17
C SER A 237 13.24 3.29 -30.03
N VAL A 238 13.99 3.82 -31.00
CA VAL A 238 14.26 5.27 -31.17
C VAL A 238 13.00 6.10 -31.45
N LYS A 239 11.89 5.47 -31.87
CA LYS A 239 10.61 6.14 -32.15
C LYS A 239 9.86 6.61 -30.89
N TYR A 240 10.29 6.14 -29.72
CA TYR A 240 9.71 6.55 -28.43
C TYR A 240 10.77 7.31 -27.66
N ASP A 241 10.42 8.47 -27.15
CA ASP A 241 11.26 9.35 -26.33
C ASP A 241 11.31 8.94 -24.84
N TYR A 242 10.56 7.89 -24.47
CA TYR A 242 10.45 7.39 -23.10
C TYR A 242 10.88 5.93 -22.91
N HIS A 243 11.34 5.63 -21.69
CA HIS A 243 11.71 4.30 -21.22
C HIS A 243 10.69 3.83 -20.17
N ILE A 244 10.14 2.64 -20.32
CA ILE A 244 9.18 2.05 -19.38
C ILE A 244 9.90 1.14 -18.39
N ILE A 245 9.73 1.41 -17.10
CA ILE A 245 9.98 0.44 -16.02
C ILE A 245 8.64 0.03 -15.41
N ARG A 246 8.58 -1.08 -14.68
CA ARG A 246 7.34 -1.56 -14.08
C ARG A 246 7.44 -1.66 -12.57
N VAL A 247 6.38 -1.27 -11.87
CA VAL A 247 6.18 -1.53 -10.44
C VAL A 247 4.97 -2.45 -10.27
N THR A 248 5.12 -3.53 -9.51
CA THR A 248 4.04 -4.50 -9.26
C THR A 248 4.21 -5.19 -7.90
N GLY A 249 3.24 -5.98 -7.45
CA GLY A 249 3.37 -6.70 -6.18
C GLY A 249 4.36 -7.86 -6.26
N SER A 250 5.08 -8.14 -5.17
CA SER A 250 6.02 -9.27 -5.06
C SER A 250 5.38 -10.64 -5.10
N ASP A 251 4.04 -10.75 -5.11
CA ASP A 251 3.33 -11.98 -5.43
C ASP A 251 3.56 -12.44 -6.88
N TYR A 252 4.02 -11.53 -7.74
CA TYR A 252 4.48 -11.82 -9.08
C TYR A 252 6.00 -11.95 -9.17
N ALA A 253 6.76 -12.11 -8.09
CA ALA A 253 8.23 -12.22 -8.14
C ALA A 253 8.72 -13.68 -8.13
N GLY A 254 10.05 -13.85 -8.16
CA GLY A 254 10.72 -15.15 -8.01
C GLY A 254 10.31 -16.17 -9.06
N PHE A 255 10.04 -17.40 -8.61
CA PHE A 255 9.72 -18.56 -9.46
C PHE A 255 8.63 -18.26 -10.50
N TYR A 256 7.63 -17.44 -10.16
CA TYR A 256 6.57 -17.06 -11.09
C TYR A 256 7.14 -16.37 -12.35
N GLN A 257 8.09 -15.44 -12.22
CA GLN A 257 8.64 -14.70 -13.37
C GLN A 257 9.72 -15.49 -14.08
N GLU A 258 10.53 -16.22 -13.30
CA GLU A 258 11.56 -17.09 -13.86
C GLU A 258 10.94 -18.09 -14.84
N GLU A 259 9.88 -18.78 -14.42
CA GLU A 259 9.21 -19.77 -15.28
C GLU A 259 8.33 -19.13 -16.35
N LEU A 260 7.46 -18.17 -15.97
CA LEU A 260 6.37 -17.75 -16.85
C LEU A 260 6.70 -16.52 -17.71
N LEU A 261 7.74 -15.76 -17.36
CA LEU A 261 8.20 -14.61 -18.15
C LEU A 261 9.55 -14.89 -18.80
N TYR A 262 10.62 -15.05 -18.01
CA TYR A 262 11.99 -15.05 -18.54
C TYR A 262 12.28 -16.26 -19.41
N LYS A 263 11.99 -17.48 -18.93
CA LYS A 263 12.16 -18.71 -19.73
C LYS A 263 11.26 -18.71 -20.95
N VAL A 264 10.02 -18.23 -20.84
CA VAL A 264 9.09 -18.16 -21.98
C VAL A 264 9.55 -17.16 -23.03
N ALA A 265 9.99 -15.96 -22.63
CA ALA A 265 10.52 -14.95 -23.53
C ALA A 265 11.76 -15.46 -24.28
N SER A 266 12.68 -16.12 -23.57
CA SER A 266 13.85 -16.77 -24.17
C SER A 266 13.46 -17.84 -25.20
N LYS A 267 12.51 -18.73 -24.85
CA LYS A 267 12.04 -19.80 -25.75
C LYS A 267 11.45 -19.29 -27.06
N ILE A 268 10.85 -18.10 -27.07
CA ILE A 268 10.25 -17.51 -28.27
C ILE A 268 11.14 -16.44 -28.93
N GLY A 269 12.44 -16.45 -28.61
CA GLY A 269 13.47 -15.71 -29.33
C GLY A 269 13.74 -14.29 -28.82
N TYR A 270 13.25 -13.90 -27.63
CA TYR A 270 13.57 -12.59 -27.05
C TYR A 270 14.74 -12.66 -26.08
N LYS A 271 15.58 -11.63 -26.10
CA LYS A 271 16.67 -11.46 -25.16
C LYS A 271 16.12 -11.03 -23.80
N VAL A 272 16.39 -11.83 -22.76
CA VAL A 272 15.90 -11.56 -21.41
C VAL A 272 16.50 -10.27 -20.85
N GLU A 273 17.75 -9.95 -21.18
CA GLU A 273 18.45 -8.73 -20.75
C GLU A 273 17.81 -7.42 -21.25
N THR A 274 16.97 -7.48 -22.30
CA THR A 274 16.29 -6.28 -22.84
C THR A 274 14.89 -6.10 -22.28
N LEU A 275 14.39 -7.05 -21.48
CA LEU A 275 13.09 -6.94 -20.83
C LEU A 275 13.10 -5.76 -19.84
N PRO A 276 11.93 -5.13 -19.60
CA PRO A 276 11.85 -3.99 -18.68
C PRO A 276 12.23 -4.40 -17.26
N ILE A 277 12.88 -3.49 -16.55
CA ILE A 277 13.07 -3.65 -15.10
C ILE A 277 11.71 -3.74 -14.42
N ILE A 278 11.57 -4.71 -13.51
CA ILE A 278 10.39 -4.86 -12.66
C ILE A 278 10.82 -4.67 -11.20
N LEU A 279 10.29 -3.63 -10.57
CA LEU A 279 10.41 -3.39 -9.14
C LEU A 279 9.20 -3.98 -8.42
N TYR A 280 9.45 -4.73 -7.35
CA TYR A 280 8.40 -5.42 -6.62
C TYR A 280 8.09 -4.74 -5.30
N ALA A 281 6.84 -4.32 -5.11
CA ALA A 281 6.34 -3.87 -3.82
C ALA A 281 6.31 -5.06 -2.85
N PRO A 282 6.89 -4.91 -1.64
CA PRO A 282 6.74 -5.84 -0.53
C PRO A 282 5.30 -6.35 -0.33
N LEU A 283 5.16 -7.65 -0.03
CA LEU A 283 3.90 -8.20 0.43
C LEU A 283 3.55 -7.65 1.81
N ILE A 284 2.24 -7.46 2.00
CA ILE A 284 1.63 -7.15 3.29
C ILE A 284 1.08 -8.46 3.84
N LEU A 285 1.59 -8.87 4.99
CA LEU A 285 1.36 -10.19 5.58
C LEU A 285 0.57 -10.09 6.89
N ASP A 286 -0.27 -11.07 7.18
CA ASP A 286 -0.90 -11.20 8.48
C ASP A 286 0.04 -11.85 9.52
N TRP A 287 -0.48 -12.18 10.70
CA TRP A 287 0.30 -12.81 11.78
C TRP A 287 0.84 -14.19 11.40
N SER A 288 0.19 -14.90 10.47
CA SER A 288 0.59 -16.22 10.00
C SER A 288 1.65 -16.16 8.89
N GLY A 289 1.96 -14.96 8.39
CA GLY A 289 2.79 -14.76 7.21
C GLY A 289 2.01 -14.91 5.89
N ALA A 290 0.69 -15.02 5.94
CA ALA A 290 -0.14 -15.09 4.75
C ALA A 290 -0.32 -13.70 4.15
N LYS A 291 -0.30 -13.61 2.81
CA LYS A 291 -0.58 -12.36 2.09
C LYS A 291 -1.99 -11.89 2.43
N LEU A 292 -2.10 -10.62 2.84
CA LEU A 292 -3.37 -9.94 3.00
C LEU A 292 -4.08 -9.89 1.64
N SER A 293 -5.13 -10.70 1.49
CA SER A 293 -5.81 -10.93 0.22
C SER A 293 -7.26 -10.46 0.25
N LYS A 294 -7.68 -9.89 -0.87
CA LYS A 294 -9.09 -9.55 -1.15
C LYS A 294 -10.06 -10.72 -1.03
N SER A 295 -9.62 -11.94 -1.31
CA SER A 295 -10.48 -13.12 -1.21
C SER A 295 -10.78 -13.54 0.24
N LEU A 296 -10.04 -13.00 1.22
CA LEU A 296 -10.12 -13.43 2.61
C LEU A 296 -10.94 -12.48 3.47
N TYR A 297 -10.78 -11.15 3.36
CA TYR A 297 -11.61 -10.21 4.14
C TYR A 297 -13.09 -10.14 3.72
N VAL A 298 -13.45 -10.76 2.60
CA VAL A 298 -14.85 -10.91 2.15
C VAL A 298 -15.50 -12.16 2.76
N LYS A 299 -14.72 -13.09 3.34
CA LYS A 299 -15.29 -14.22 4.08
C LYS A 299 -15.72 -13.74 5.46
N ASP A 300 -16.95 -14.08 5.85
CA ASP A 300 -17.47 -13.71 7.17
C ASP A 300 -16.54 -14.21 8.29
N GLY A 301 -16.24 -13.34 9.25
CA GLY A 301 -15.33 -13.62 10.38
C GLY A 301 -13.84 -13.40 10.14
N ALA A 302 -13.35 -13.37 8.90
CA ALA A 302 -11.92 -13.22 8.64
C ALA A 302 -11.43 -11.79 8.89
N TYR A 303 -10.26 -11.65 9.54
CA TYR A 303 -9.61 -10.37 9.83
C TYR A 303 -10.42 -9.36 10.66
N LYS A 304 -11.45 -9.78 11.41
CA LYS A 304 -12.21 -8.88 12.31
C LYS A 304 -11.32 -8.15 13.34
N TYR A 305 -10.17 -8.72 13.67
CA TYR A 305 -9.19 -8.12 14.58
C TYR A 305 -8.30 -7.04 13.93
N LEU A 306 -8.33 -6.89 12.59
CA LEU A 306 -7.53 -5.89 11.90
C LEU A 306 -8.28 -4.55 11.81
N PRO A 307 -7.58 -3.42 11.98
CA PRO A 307 -8.15 -2.11 11.67
C PRO A 307 -8.67 -2.03 10.24
N ASN A 308 -9.86 -1.45 10.06
CA ASN A 308 -10.55 -1.42 8.77
C ASN A 308 -9.75 -0.68 7.69
N PHE A 309 -8.96 0.33 8.05
CA PHE A 309 -8.13 1.08 7.09
C PHE A 309 -7.15 0.20 6.28
N LEU A 310 -6.78 -0.99 6.79
CA LEU A 310 -5.89 -1.94 6.10
C LEU A 310 -6.61 -2.80 5.05
N ILE A 311 -7.92 -2.67 4.89
CA ILE A 311 -8.71 -3.46 3.94
C ILE A 311 -8.56 -2.88 2.52
N ASN A 312 -8.98 -1.63 2.34
CA ASN A 312 -9.00 -0.95 1.05
C ASN A 312 -9.01 0.58 1.22
N TYR A 313 -8.97 1.29 0.09
CA TYR A 313 -8.97 2.75 0.03
C TYR A 313 -10.21 3.39 0.68
N GLU A 314 -11.40 2.85 0.45
CA GLU A 314 -12.64 3.37 1.03
C GLU A 314 -12.57 3.42 2.56
N TYR A 315 -12.13 2.33 3.21
CA TYR A 315 -11.97 2.30 4.66
C TYR A 315 -10.82 3.18 5.15
N LEU A 316 -9.70 3.23 4.42
CA LEU A 316 -8.60 4.15 4.72
C LEU A 316 -9.08 5.60 4.73
N LYS A 317 -9.83 5.99 3.70
CA LYS A 317 -10.39 7.33 3.55
C LYS A 317 -11.43 7.63 4.64
N LYS A 318 -12.25 6.65 5.02
CA LYS A 318 -13.22 6.81 6.10
C LYS A 318 -12.54 7.12 7.44
N GLU A 319 -11.41 6.47 7.71
CA GLU A 319 -10.71 6.58 9.00
C GLU A 319 -9.73 7.77 9.07
N TYR A 320 -8.96 8.01 8.00
CA TYR A 320 -7.89 9.03 7.99
C TYR A 320 -8.10 10.15 6.95
N GLY A 321 -9.23 10.14 6.24
CA GLY A 321 -9.39 10.97 5.05
C GLY A 321 -8.42 10.58 3.93
N ILE A 322 -8.37 11.40 2.88
CA ILE A 322 -7.43 11.19 1.76
C ILE A 322 -5.96 11.26 2.21
N GLN A 323 -5.69 11.97 3.31
CA GLN A 323 -4.35 12.11 3.90
C GLN A 323 -3.79 10.79 4.42
N GLY A 324 -4.62 9.76 4.66
CA GLY A 324 -4.15 8.40 4.96
C GLY A 324 -3.22 7.84 3.87
N LEU A 325 -3.36 8.28 2.61
CA LEU A 325 -2.43 7.93 1.54
C LEU A 325 -1.02 8.49 1.75
N ASN A 326 -0.87 9.64 2.42
CA ASN A 326 0.45 10.22 2.70
C ASN A 326 1.26 9.29 3.61
N ASN A 327 0.60 8.60 4.54
CA ASN A 327 1.28 7.66 5.43
C ASN A 327 1.84 6.47 4.64
N ILE A 328 1.04 5.93 3.71
CA ILE A 328 1.50 4.85 2.81
C ILE A 328 2.64 5.36 1.92
N TYR A 329 2.48 6.55 1.34
CA TYR A 329 3.52 7.21 0.54
C TYR A 329 4.83 7.33 1.31
N ASN A 330 4.80 7.94 2.49
CA ASN A 330 5.97 8.12 3.35
C ASN A 330 6.67 6.79 3.67
N ILE A 331 5.92 5.73 3.93
CA ILE A 331 6.47 4.38 4.12
C ILE A 331 7.17 3.89 2.84
N THR A 332 6.49 3.96 1.69
CA THR A 332 7.04 3.45 0.43
C THR A 332 8.22 4.27 -0.10
N SER A 333 8.28 5.58 0.16
CA SER A 333 9.43 6.43 -0.18
C SER A 333 10.66 6.03 0.62
N LYS A 334 10.51 5.62 1.89
CA LYS A 334 11.61 5.06 2.68
C LYS A 334 12.15 3.77 2.07
N TRP A 335 11.32 2.95 1.42
CA TRP A 335 11.79 1.71 0.76
C TRP A 335 12.77 1.98 -0.38
N ILE A 336 12.56 3.05 -1.14
CA ILE A 336 13.46 3.42 -2.24
C ILE A 336 14.73 4.09 -1.71
N ASN A 337 14.58 5.02 -0.76
CA ASN A 337 15.73 5.72 -0.16
C ASN A 337 16.60 4.80 0.70
N ASN A 338 16.04 3.69 1.21
CA ASN A 338 16.71 2.70 2.02
C ASN A 338 16.44 1.30 1.44
N PRO A 339 17.13 0.88 0.37
CA PRO A 339 16.80 -0.33 -0.40
C PRO A 339 16.70 -1.61 0.43
N TYR A 340 17.42 -1.73 1.54
CA TYR A 340 17.28 -2.86 2.47
C TYR A 340 15.84 -3.03 3.01
N MET A 341 15.03 -1.96 3.01
CA MET A 341 13.60 -1.99 3.35
C MET A 341 12.73 -2.48 2.18
N LEU A 342 13.17 -2.32 0.93
CA LEU A 342 12.43 -2.79 -0.23
C LEU A 342 12.48 -4.32 -0.40
N PHE A 343 13.60 -4.95 -0.03
CA PHE A 343 13.81 -6.39 -0.25
C PHE A 343 13.35 -7.26 0.92
N ARG A 344 12.15 -7.00 1.44
CA ARG A 344 11.49 -7.79 2.49
C ARG A 344 9.97 -7.76 2.35
N HIS A 345 9.27 -8.39 3.30
CA HIS A 345 7.83 -8.28 3.46
C HIS A 345 7.48 -7.65 4.82
N TYR A 346 6.27 -7.11 4.93
CA TYR A 346 5.82 -6.35 6.08
C TYR A 346 4.56 -6.96 6.66
N SER A 347 4.52 -7.10 7.98
CA SER A 347 3.28 -7.48 8.64
C SER A 347 2.29 -6.31 8.67
N VAL A 348 1.00 -6.61 8.79
CA VAL A 348 -0.05 -5.63 9.08
C VAL A 348 0.27 -4.81 10.34
N TYR A 349 0.88 -5.43 11.36
CA TYR A 349 1.28 -4.74 12.60
C TYR A 349 2.32 -3.64 12.38
N TYR A 350 3.21 -3.80 11.39
CA TYR A 350 4.13 -2.73 11.01
C TYR A 350 3.36 -1.48 10.56
N PHE A 351 2.33 -1.66 9.71
CA PHE A 351 1.53 -0.54 9.23
C PHE A 351 0.70 0.08 10.33
N ILE A 352 0.09 -0.72 11.21
CA ILE A 352 -0.63 -0.21 12.39
C ILE A 352 0.30 0.71 13.20
N LYS A 353 1.50 0.22 13.53
CA LYS A 353 2.47 0.98 14.31
C LYS A 353 2.97 2.24 13.59
N GLU A 354 3.23 2.18 12.29
CA GLU A 354 3.67 3.37 11.54
C GLU A 354 2.53 4.39 11.39
N PHE A 355 1.28 3.96 11.19
CA PHE A 355 0.13 4.86 11.17
C PHE A 355 -0.09 5.51 12.54
N ASP A 356 0.01 4.76 13.63
CA ASP A 356 -0.10 5.30 14.99
C ASP A 356 0.97 6.38 15.26
N LYS A 357 2.21 6.16 14.82
CA LYS A 357 3.30 7.14 14.95
C LYS A 357 3.10 8.40 14.10
N MET A 358 2.56 8.24 12.89
CA MET A 358 2.36 9.35 11.95
C MET A 358 1.13 10.19 12.32
N ASN A 359 0.12 9.56 12.92
CA ASN A 359 -1.12 10.21 13.37
C ASN A 359 -1.09 10.59 14.86
N GLU A 360 0.07 10.49 15.50
CA GLU A 360 0.27 10.95 16.87
C GLU A 360 0.09 12.47 16.94
N LYS A 361 -0.96 12.91 17.63
CA LYS A 361 -1.25 14.33 17.90
C LYS A 361 -1.01 14.57 19.38
N ALA A 362 0.12 15.18 19.70
CA ALA A 362 0.60 15.23 21.08
C ALA A 362 0.68 16.65 21.65
N ILE A 363 0.56 16.75 22.98
CA ILE A 363 0.93 17.95 23.73
C ILE A 363 1.87 17.59 24.86
N TYR A 364 2.76 18.51 25.20
CA TYR A 364 3.52 18.52 26.43
C TYR A 364 2.69 19.12 27.56
N ILE A 365 2.69 18.46 28.72
CA ILE A 365 2.05 18.97 29.95
C ILE A 365 2.94 18.76 31.16
N SER A 366 2.72 19.56 32.20
CA SER A 366 3.34 19.36 33.51
C SER A 366 2.36 18.68 34.49
N ILE A 367 2.81 17.65 35.20
CA ILE A 367 2.04 16.97 36.26
C ILE A 367 2.92 16.87 37.52
N LYS A 368 2.31 17.07 38.71
CA LYS A 368 3.01 16.94 39.99
C LYS A 368 3.33 15.47 40.32
N PRO A 369 4.46 15.18 40.98
CA PRO A 369 4.86 13.82 41.35
C PRO A 369 3.81 12.99 42.10
N GLN A 370 2.99 13.62 42.95
CA GLN A 370 1.91 12.93 43.66
C GLN A 370 0.84 12.37 42.72
N PHE A 371 0.56 13.03 41.59
CA PHE A 371 -0.46 12.58 40.64
C PHE A 371 0.10 11.63 39.60
N THR A 372 1.35 11.80 39.16
CA THR A 372 2.03 10.82 38.29
C THR A 372 2.20 9.48 38.99
N LYS A 373 2.45 9.43 40.30
CA LYS A 373 2.43 8.18 41.09
C LYS A 373 1.08 7.48 41.08
N LEU A 374 -0.01 8.23 41.24
CA LEU A 374 -1.37 7.68 41.15
C LEU A 374 -1.72 7.22 39.73
N ILE A 375 -1.18 7.88 38.71
CA ILE A 375 -1.30 7.43 37.33
C ILE A 375 -0.53 6.12 37.18
N GLU A 376 0.73 6.05 37.64
CA GLU A 376 1.58 4.86 37.56
C GLU A 376 1.01 3.64 38.31
N SER A 377 0.31 3.83 39.44
CA SER A 377 -0.39 2.75 40.14
C SER A 377 -1.73 2.35 39.49
N GLY A 378 -2.23 3.11 38.52
CA GLY A 378 -3.53 2.89 37.88
C GLY A 378 -4.74 3.41 38.66
N GLU A 379 -4.53 3.93 39.88
CA GLU A 379 -5.59 4.53 40.70
C GLU A 379 -6.19 5.78 40.05
N LYS A 380 -5.37 6.58 39.37
CA LYS A 380 -5.81 7.73 38.59
C LYS A 380 -5.93 7.33 37.11
N ASN A 381 -7.17 7.10 36.68
CA ASN A 381 -7.53 6.69 35.32
C ASN A 381 -7.97 7.84 34.40
N TYR A 382 -8.13 9.05 34.93
CA TYR A 382 -8.34 10.27 34.15
C TYR A 382 -7.40 11.38 34.60
N GLU A 383 -6.88 12.17 33.65
CA GLU A 383 -6.21 13.43 33.94
C GLU A 383 -7.18 14.61 33.84
N PHE A 384 -7.28 15.45 34.88
CA PHE A 384 -8.32 16.47 34.95
C PHE A 384 -7.76 17.86 34.62
N ARG A 385 -8.30 18.52 33.60
CA ARG A 385 -7.85 19.84 33.15
C ARG A 385 -8.97 20.86 33.08
N LYS A 386 -8.62 22.13 33.22
CA LYS A 386 -9.55 23.27 33.07
C LYS A 386 -9.83 23.63 31.62
N TYR A 387 -9.00 23.12 30.70
CA TYR A 387 -9.00 23.46 29.28
C TYR A 387 -9.04 22.18 28.44
N ILE A 388 -9.38 22.34 27.18
CA ILE A 388 -9.14 21.40 26.09
C ILE A 388 -8.28 22.10 25.03
N PRO A 389 -7.28 21.44 24.41
CA PRO A 389 -6.54 22.04 23.31
C PRO A 389 -7.48 22.34 22.13
N LYS A 390 -7.13 23.36 21.34
CA LYS A 390 -7.90 23.73 20.14
C LYS A 390 -7.90 22.62 19.09
N ASN A 391 -6.76 21.92 18.96
CA ASN A 391 -6.62 20.79 18.06
C ASN A 391 -6.85 19.50 18.85
N GLU A 392 -7.44 18.51 18.18
CA GLU A 392 -7.58 17.17 18.74
C GLU A 392 -6.20 16.59 19.10
N ILE A 393 -6.15 15.88 20.24
CA ILE A 393 -4.94 15.25 20.76
C ILE A 393 -5.24 13.80 21.17
N ASN A 394 -4.26 12.92 21.03
CA ASN A 394 -4.33 11.54 21.47
C ASN A 394 -3.15 11.12 22.38
N THR A 395 -2.20 12.03 22.62
CA THR A 395 -1.00 11.74 23.41
C THR A 395 -0.60 12.90 24.31
N LEU A 396 -0.17 12.59 25.53
CA LEU A 396 0.44 13.52 26.46
C LEU A 396 1.92 13.14 26.68
N TYR A 397 2.83 14.06 26.39
CA TYR A 397 4.21 14.00 26.87
C TYR A 397 4.29 14.68 28.23
N VAL A 398 4.55 13.90 29.27
CA VAL A 398 4.41 14.36 30.65
C VAL A 398 5.77 14.70 31.24
N TYR A 399 5.92 15.99 31.55
CA TYR A 399 6.96 16.52 32.43
C TYR A 399 6.49 16.38 33.88
N GLU A 400 7.18 15.55 34.65
CA GLU A 400 6.98 15.44 36.09
C GLU A 400 7.68 16.62 36.76
N SER A 401 6.92 17.49 37.43
CA SER A 401 7.44 18.71 38.03
C SER A 401 8.27 18.45 39.29
N ALA A 402 8.69 19.51 39.98
CA ALA A 402 9.54 19.40 41.17
C ALA A 402 8.92 18.47 42.24
N PRO A 403 9.76 17.69 42.96
CA PRO A 403 11.23 17.71 42.91
C PRO A 403 11.87 16.95 41.72
N THR A 404 11.17 16.03 41.04
CA THR A 404 11.78 15.18 39.99
C THR A 404 12.35 15.99 38.82
N SER A 405 11.56 16.94 38.29
CA SER A 405 11.98 17.87 37.23
C SER A 405 12.51 17.19 35.96
N SER A 406 11.74 16.25 35.40
CA SER A 406 12.13 15.49 34.21
C SER A 406 10.92 15.13 33.33
N LEU A 407 11.12 15.02 32.02
CA LEU A 407 10.17 14.37 31.13
C LEU A 407 10.28 12.85 31.33
N LYS A 408 9.17 12.20 31.70
CA LYS A 408 9.22 10.84 32.27
C LYS A 408 8.16 9.88 31.74
N TYR A 409 7.00 10.40 31.30
CA TYR A 409 5.91 9.55 30.84
C TYR A 409 5.37 9.98 29.48
N ILE A 410 4.91 9.00 28.70
CA ILE A 410 4.09 9.19 27.51
C ILE A 410 2.75 8.53 27.78
N ILE A 411 1.67 9.30 27.76
CA ILE A 411 0.32 8.81 28.05
C ILE A 411 -0.49 8.84 26.75
N LYS A 412 -1.05 7.69 26.37
CA LYS A 412 -2.03 7.59 25.27
C LYS A 412 -3.43 7.81 25.83
N LEU A 413 -4.15 8.72 25.20
CA LEU A 413 -5.48 9.14 25.61
C LEU A 413 -6.57 8.33 24.93
N GLY A 414 -7.68 8.14 25.65
CA GLY A 414 -8.97 7.75 25.09
C GLY A 414 -9.84 8.98 24.82
N LYS A 415 -11.10 8.92 25.26
CA LYS A 415 -12.02 10.07 25.10
C LYS A 415 -11.65 11.20 26.08
N ILE A 416 -11.89 12.43 25.65
CA ILE A 416 -11.90 13.59 26.55
C ILE A 416 -13.36 13.91 26.85
N ILE A 417 -13.75 13.81 28.13
CA ILE A 417 -15.13 14.02 28.59
C ILE A 417 -15.25 15.40 29.22
N GLU A 418 -16.21 16.19 28.77
CA GLU A 418 -16.56 17.48 29.35
C GLU A 418 -17.73 17.34 30.33
N PHE A 419 -17.59 17.91 31.52
CA PHE A 419 -18.67 18.03 32.49
C PHE A 419 -19.83 18.86 31.89
N PRO A 420 -21.12 18.46 32.03
CA PRO A 420 -21.68 17.53 33.03
C PRO A 420 -21.75 16.06 32.63
N ASN A 421 -21.16 15.66 31.50
CA ASN A 421 -21.09 14.23 31.16
C ASN A 421 -20.28 13.47 32.21
N LYS A 422 -20.79 12.32 32.62
CA LYS A 422 -20.19 11.52 33.70
C LYS A 422 -19.21 10.49 33.13
N ILE A 423 -18.19 10.19 33.93
CA ILE A 423 -17.22 9.11 33.72
C ILE A 423 -17.46 7.98 34.72
N ASP A 424 -16.80 6.83 34.55
CA ASP A 424 -16.84 5.77 35.57
C ASP A 424 -16.40 6.32 36.93
N SER A 425 -17.16 6.01 37.98
CA SER A 425 -16.95 6.56 39.31
C SER A 425 -15.75 5.94 40.05
N ASN A 426 -15.20 4.83 39.53
CA ASN A 426 -13.97 4.23 40.05
C ASN A 426 -12.74 4.99 39.56
N GLY A 427 -11.90 5.40 40.49
CA GLY A 427 -10.65 6.10 40.19
C GLY A 427 -10.53 7.43 40.93
N TYR A 428 -9.28 7.85 41.13
CA TYR A 428 -8.94 9.02 41.91
C TYR A 428 -9.57 10.29 41.33
N GLY A 429 -10.52 10.87 42.07
CA GLY A 429 -11.19 12.13 41.73
C GLY A 429 -12.40 12.00 40.80
N ASN A 430 -12.79 10.80 40.36
CA ASN A 430 -13.87 10.66 39.39
C ASN A 430 -15.24 11.05 39.98
N LYS A 431 -15.50 10.67 41.24
CA LYS A 431 -16.72 11.10 41.97
C LYS A 431 -16.81 12.61 42.08
N ASP A 432 -15.72 13.27 42.45
CA ASP A 432 -15.68 14.74 42.54
C ASP A 432 -15.96 15.39 41.18
N PHE A 433 -15.44 14.83 40.09
CA PHE A 433 -15.68 15.35 38.74
C PHE A 433 -17.16 15.19 38.37
N ASN A 434 -17.73 14.00 38.56
CA ASN A 434 -19.13 13.70 38.27
C ASN A 434 -20.11 14.54 39.11
N ASN A 435 -19.71 14.96 40.31
CA ASN A 435 -20.48 15.81 41.21
C ASN A 435 -20.22 17.32 41.02
N GLY A 436 -19.39 17.70 40.04
CA GLY A 436 -19.06 19.12 39.79
C GLY A 436 -18.19 19.78 40.87
N LEU A 437 -17.57 19.00 41.75
CA LEU A 437 -16.74 19.49 42.86
C LEU A 437 -15.31 19.85 42.43
N LYS A 438 -14.91 19.51 41.19
CA LYS A 438 -13.61 19.89 40.63
C LYS A 438 -13.68 21.23 39.89
N LYS A 439 -12.63 22.04 40.06
CA LYS A 439 -12.40 23.23 39.21
C LYS A 439 -12.09 22.86 37.74
N SER A 440 -11.69 21.62 37.48
CA SER A 440 -11.41 21.10 36.14
C SER A 440 -12.70 20.73 35.43
N LYS A 441 -12.84 21.13 34.17
CA LYS A 441 -14.04 20.89 33.34
C LYS A 441 -13.93 19.65 32.45
N TYR A 442 -12.70 19.20 32.19
CA TYR A 442 -12.42 18.12 31.25
C TYR A 442 -11.68 16.98 31.95
N ALA A 443 -12.08 15.74 31.65
CA ALA A 443 -11.45 14.50 32.09
C ALA A 443 -10.84 13.79 30.88
N TYR A 444 -9.51 13.64 30.87
CA TYR A 444 -8.76 13.05 29.78
C TYR A 444 -8.53 11.59 30.14
N GLU A 445 -9.18 10.66 29.43
CA GLU A 445 -9.10 9.24 29.72
C GLU A 445 -7.68 8.70 29.49
N ILE A 446 -7.13 8.00 30.47
CA ILE A 446 -5.80 7.38 30.40
C ILE A 446 -5.96 5.93 29.93
N LYS A 447 -5.54 5.66 28.69
CA LYS A 447 -5.59 4.31 28.09
C LYS A 447 -4.28 3.57 28.28
N LYS A 448 -3.17 4.18 27.88
CA LYS A 448 -1.83 3.57 28.03
C LYS A 448 -0.86 4.52 28.68
N VAL A 449 0.02 3.99 29.51
CA VAL A 449 1.10 4.76 30.12
C VAL A 449 2.41 4.07 29.84
N TYR A 450 3.30 4.80 29.17
CA TYR A 450 4.68 4.40 28.97
C TYR A 450 5.58 5.23 29.88
N LYS A 451 6.47 4.57 30.60
CA LYS A 451 7.52 5.20 31.41
C LYS A 451 8.83 5.16 30.64
N LEU A 452 9.48 6.30 30.46
CA LEU A 452 10.79 6.34 29.83
C LEU A 452 11.80 5.58 30.69
N LYS A 453 12.60 4.68 30.08
CA LYS A 453 13.66 3.98 30.81
C LYS A 453 14.70 4.95 31.35
N THR A 454 15.01 5.98 30.57
CA THR A 454 15.86 7.10 30.96
C THR A 454 15.04 8.39 30.90
N PRO A 455 14.57 8.91 32.05
CA PRO A 455 13.90 10.21 32.09
C PRO A 455 14.83 11.32 31.60
N ILE A 456 14.29 12.32 30.91
CA ILE A 456 15.09 13.44 30.38
C ILE A 456 15.04 14.60 31.39
N PRO A 457 16.15 14.95 32.07
CA PRO A 457 16.15 16.01 33.07
C PRO A 457 15.87 17.38 32.48
N LEU A 458 15.34 18.31 33.29
CA LEU A 458 15.06 19.68 32.87
C LEU A 458 16.26 20.38 32.22
N MET A 459 17.47 20.09 32.70
CA MET A 459 18.70 20.68 32.15
C MET A 459 18.89 20.30 30.68
N ASP A 460 18.82 19.01 30.37
CA ASP A 460 18.88 18.52 28.98
C ASP A 460 17.73 19.06 28.14
N LEU A 461 16.51 19.07 28.68
CA LEU A 461 15.33 19.62 28.02
C LEU A 461 15.55 21.08 27.59
N LYS A 462 16.07 21.92 28.48
CA LYS A 462 16.34 23.33 28.21
C LYS A 462 17.47 23.52 27.19
N TYR A 463 18.63 22.90 27.42
CA TYR A 463 19.82 23.18 26.62
C TYR A 463 19.82 22.51 25.25
N LYS A 464 19.22 21.32 25.12
CA LYS A 464 19.20 20.59 23.84
C LYS A 464 17.96 20.88 23.00
N TYR A 465 16.83 21.19 23.63
CA TYR A 465 15.54 21.28 22.94
C TYR A 465 14.80 22.61 23.16
N ASN A 466 15.42 23.57 23.86
CA ASN A 466 14.80 24.84 24.24
C ASN A 466 13.44 24.66 24.94
N PHE A 467 13.29 23.54 25.66
CA PHE A 467 12.03 23.16 26.26
C PHE A 467 11.80 23.92 27.56
N ASN A 468 10.60 24.49 27.69
CA ASN A 468 10.12 25.11 28.91
C ASN A 468 8.90 24.36 29.42
N PRO A 469 8.90 23.88 30.69
CA PRO A 469 7.74 23.21 31.28
C PRO A 469 6.48 24.05 31.14
N PRO A 470 5.44 23.54 30.46
CA PRO A 470 4.25 24.33 30.19
C PRO A 470 3.41 24.49 31.45
N GLN A 471 2.87 25.70 31.67
CA GLN A 471 1.88 25.97 32.73
C GLN A 471 0.52 25.33 32.42
N ALA A 472 0.08 25.45 31.15
CA ALA A 472 -1.08 24.74 30.63
C ALA A 472 -0.62 23.56 29.79
N TYR A 473 -0.29 23.78 28.52
CA TYR A 473 0.24 22.77 27.60
C TYR A 473 1.11 23.44 26.52
N SER A 474 1.82 22.64 25.72
CA SER A 474 2.46 23.09 24.47
C SER A 474 2.28 22.01 23.42
N TYR A 475 1.96 22.37 22.18
CA TYR A 475 1.89 21.40 21.09
C TYR A 475 3.25 20.78 20.81
N ASP A 476 3.23 19.53 20.38
CA ASP A 476 4.39 18.76 19.95
C ASP A 476 5.18 19.43 18.83
N THR A 477 4.48 20.11 17.92
CA THR A 477 5.06 20.91 16.82
C THR A 477 5.97 22.05 17.30
N LYS A 478 5.87 22.49 18.56
CA LYS A 478 6.78 23.48 19.15
C LYS A 478 8.18 22.92 19.40
N TYR A 479 8.30 21.61 19.61
CA TYR A 479 9.56 20.94 19.95
C TYR A 479 9.78 19.72 19.04
N PRO A 480 9.98 19.91 17.72
CA PRO A 480 10.01 18.82 16.75
C PRO A 480 11.12 17.79 17.03
N ASP A 481 12.34 18.24 17.38
CA ASP A 481 13.47 17.34 17.65
C ASP A 481 13.25 16.50 18.90
N LEU A 482 12.72 17.09 19.96
CA LEU A 482 12.35 16.37 21.18
C LEU A 482 11.23 15.35 20.89
N THR A 483 10.22 15.75 20.12
CA THR A 483 9.11 14.88 19.75
C THR A 483 9.61 13.69 18.91
N ASN A 484 10.51 13.91 17.97
CA ASN A 484 11.12 12.84 17.17
C ASN A 484 11.91 11.86 18.05
N LEU A 485 12.69 12.37 19.01
CA LEU A 485 13.39 11.52 19.99
C LEU A 485 12.39 10.65 20.79
N LEU A 486 11.28 11.23 21.26
CA LEU A 486 10.30 10.51 22.09
C LEU A 486 9.55 9.39 21.35
N LYS A 487 9.49 9.47 20.02
CA LYS A 487 8.94 8.40 19.18
C LYS A 487 9.84 7.16 19.15
N GLU A 488 11.14 7.32 19.37
CA GLU A 488 12.14 6.26 19.22
C GLU A 488 12.79 5.81 20.55
N VAL A 489 12.70 6.63 21.60
CA VAL A 489 13.32 6.35 22.91
C VAL A 489 12.78 5.07 23.56
N GLU A 490 13.65 4.35 24.28
CA GLU A 490 13.24 3.18 25.06
C GLU A 490 12.30 3.54 26.21
N LYS A 491 11.21 2.78 26.32
CA LYS A 491 10.15 3.01 27.29
C LYS A 491 9.45 1.70 27.66
N ASP A 492 9.02 1.61 28.91
CA ASP A 492 8.29 0.46 29.45
C ASP A 492 6.79 0.76 29.48
N LEU A 493 5.99 -0.11 28.89
CA LEU A 493 4.53 -0.07 29.02
C LEU A 493 4.15 -0.53 30.43
N ILE A 494 3.67 0.41 31.26
CA ILE A 494 3.31 0.14 32.66
C ILE A 494 1.79 0.04 32.87
N ILE A 495 0.99 0.63 31.97
CA ILE A 495 -0.47 0.48 31.95
C ILE A 495 -0.92 0.26 30.51
N ASP A 496 -1.75 -0.76 30.29
CA ASP A 496 -2.44 -1.02 29.02
C ASP A 496 -3.91 -1.34 29.27
N LYS A 497 -4.77 -0.33 29.18
CA LYS A 497 -6.23 -0.51 29.16
C LYS A 497 -6.66 -0.63 27.70
N ILE A 498 -6.58 -1.84 27.17
CA ILE A 498 -7.18 -2.17 25.88
C ILE A 498 -8.69 -2.11 26.09
N ASP A 499 -9.39 -1.35 25.25
CA ASP A 499 -10.85 -1.47 25.17
C ASP A 499 -11.14 -2.92 24.76
N ASP A 500 -11.89 -3.67 25.57
CA ASP A 500 -12.44 -4.95 25.16
C ASP A 500 -13.22 -4.70 23.84
N PHE A 501 -12.64 -5.11 22.72
CA PHE A 501 -13.20 -4.94 21.38
C PHE A 501 -14.27 -5.98 21.08
#